data_AF-G4XHS5-F1
#
_entry.id   AF-G4XHS5-F1
#
_cell.length_a   1.000
_cell.length_b   1.000
_cell.length_c   1.000
_cell.angle_alpha   90.00
_cell.angle_beta   90.00
_cell.angle_gamma   90.00
#
_symmetry.space_group_name_H-M   'P 1'
#
loop_
_entity.id
_entity.type
_entity.pdbx_description
1 polymer ?
#
loop_
_entity_poly.entity_id
_entity_poly.type
_entity_poly.pdbx_seq_one_letter_code
_entity_poly.pdbx_strand_id
1 'polypeptide(L)'
;SLSVVCAEMSVLEVSTPLFLFLLSILLPGYGCWAADVPEDTTSEFSVRLYHRLQAAGGQENIIFSPLSVSVALGMVELGARGASLEEIREAVGFSHLLPGVEFSLLQNLTEALSDDDAHYVIRFA
;
A
#
# COMPACT_ATOMS: atom_id res chain seq x y z
N SER A 1 21.87 55.84 6.78
CA SER A 1 22.08 54.42 7.15
C SER A 1 20.81 53.66 7.52
N LEU A 2 19.60 54.21 7.32
CA LEU A 2 18.33 53.49 7.50
C LEU A 2 17.70 53.08 6.15
N SER A 3 17.98 53.82 5.07
CA SER A 3 17.43 53.56 3.72
C SER A 3 18.02 52.34 3.01
N VAL A 4 19.26 51.94 3.32
CA VAL A 4 19.90 50.73 2.74
C VAL A 4 19.34 49.45 3.38
N VAL A 5 19.03 49.49 4.68
CA VAL A 5 18.48 48.32 5.40
C VAL A 5 17.02 48.06 5.00
N CYS A 6 16.22 49.10 4.75
CA CYS A 6 14.86 48.91 4.22
C CYS A 6 14.85 48.35 2.79
N ALA A 7 15.81 48.72 1.95
CA ALA A 7 15.90 48.18 0.59
C ALA A 7 16.24 46.68 0.58
N GLU A 8 17.18 46.23 1.42
CA GLU A 8 17.52 44.81 1.59
C GLU A 8 16.36 43.99 2.19
N MET A 9 15.62 44.56 3.15
CA MET A 9 14.47 43.86 3.78
C MET A 9 13.31 43.65 2.78
N SER A 10 13.06 44.63 1.90
CA SER A 10 12.04 44.52 0.84
C SER A 10 12.43 43.55 -0.28
N VAL A 11 13.73 43.36 -0.54
CA VAL A 11 14.21 42.37 -1.53
C VAL A 11 14.02 40.93 -1.02
N LEU A 12 14.16 40.72 0.30
CA LEU A 12 13.99 39.40 0.91
C LEU A 12 12.50 38.97 0.98
N GLU A 13 11.56 39.90 1.15
CA GLU A 13 10.11 39.63 1.16
C GLU A 13 9.54 39.31 -0.23
N VAL A 14 10.14 39.84 -1.30
CA VAL A 14 9.70 39.60 -2.70
C VAL A 14 10.35 38.36 -3.31
N SER A 15 11.52 37.96 -2.83
CA SER A 15 12.24 36.77 -3.32
C SER A 15 11.62 35.45 -2.85
N THR A 16 11.03 35.41 -1.65
CA THR A 16 10.41 34.20 -1.08
C THR A 16 9.20 33.67 -1.87
N PRO A 17 8.20 34.47 -2.32
CA PRO A 17 7.10 33.93 -3.10
C PRO A 17 7.54 33.44 -4.47
N LEU A 18 8.53 34.08 -5.08
CA LEU A 18 9.05 33.70 -6.40
C LEU A 18 9.88 32.42 -6.31
N PHE A 19 10.66 32.25 -5.24
CA PHE A 19 11.37 31.02 -4.92
C PHE A 19 10.42 29.85 -4.65
N LEU A 20 9.35 30.07 -3.87
CA LEU A 20 8.31 29.05 -3.63
C LEU A 20 7.58 28.67 -4.92
N PHE A 21 7.27 29.65 -5.77
CA PHE A 21 6.64 29.41 -7.07
C PHE A 21 7.56 28.63 -8.01
N LEU A 22 8.86 28.96 -8.02
CA LEU A 22 9.87 28.26 -8.81
C LEU A 22 10.11 26.84 -8.27
N LEU A 23 10.04 26.63 -6.96
CA LEU A 23 10.07 25.30 -6.33
C LEU A 23 8.85 24.46 -6.71
N SER A 24 7.64 25.06 -6.75
CA SER A 24 6.43 24.39 -7.27
C SER A 24 6.54 24.03 -8.76
N ILE A 25 7.21 24.84 -9.57
CA ILE A 25 7.46 24.58 -11.01
C ILE A 25 8.60 23.59 -11.24
N LEU A 26 9.54 23.44 -10.30
CA LEU A 26 10.63 22.46 -10.39
C LEU A 26 10.26 21.08 -9.82
N LEU A 27 9.16 20.98 -9.07
CA LEU A 27 8.61 19.73 -8.53
C LEU A 27 7.45 19.06 -9.33
N PRO A 28 7.16 19.33 -10.61
CA PRO A 28 6.15 18.57 -11.35
C PRO A 28 6.77 17.23 -11.76
N GLY A 29 6.87 16.32 -10.80
CA GLY A 29 7.48 15.00 -11.04
C GLY A 29 7.72 14.09 -9.84
N TYR A 30 7.51 14.53 -8.59
CA TYR A 30 7.53 13.62 -7.43
C TYR A 30 6.15 13.17 -6.97
N GLY A 31 5.12 13.48 -7.76
CA GLY A 31 3.94 12.63 -7.77
C GLY A 31 4.28 11.39 -8.57
N CYS A 32 4.98 10.42 -7.96
CA CYS A 32 4.68 9.04 -8.31
C CYS A 32 3.20 8.90 -7.97
N TRP A 33 2.34 9.16 -8.96
CA TRP A 33 1.05 8.50 -9.01
C TRP A 33 1.39 7.02 -9.17
N ALA A 34 1.79 6.41 -8.05
CA ALA A 34 1.50 5.03 -7.81
C ALA A 34 0.00 4.93 -8.10
N ALA A 35 -0.34 4.15 -9.12
CA ALA A 35 -1.71 3.77 -9.33
C ALA A 35 -2.25 3.33 -7.97
N ASP A 36 -3.32 3.97 -7.49
CA ASP A 36 -4.16 3.43 -6.42
C ASP A 36 -4.76 2.12 -6.96
N VAL A 37 -3.94 1.07 -6.97
CA VAL A 37 -4.42 -0.29 -6.82
C VAL A 37 -4.88 -0.33 -5.36
N PRO A 38 -6.06 -0.90 -5.03
CA PRO A 38 -6.50 -1.13 -3.65
C PRO A 38 -5.61 -2.14 -2.86
N GLU A 39 -4.29 -2.10 -3.08
CA GLU A 39 -3.25 -3.04 -2.68
C GLU A 39 -2.71 -2.78 -1.26
N ASP A 40 -3.26 -1.79 -0.56
CA ASP A 40 -2.82 -1.43 0.79
C ASP A 40 -3.05 -2.57 1.79
N THR A 41 -4.16 -3.29 1.66
CA THR A 41 -4.52 -4.35 2.62
C THR A 41 -3.60 -5.57 2.52
N THR A 42 -3.26 -6.00 1.30
CA THR A 42 -2.40 -7.19 1.09
C THR A 42 -0.94 -6.88 1.41
N SER A 43 -0.48 -5.66 1.13
CA SER A 43 0.87 -5.20 1.49
C SER A 43 1.02 -5.02 3.00
N GLU A 44 0.04 -4.42 3.69
CA GLU A 44 0.05 -4.31 5.16
C GLU A 44 0.03 -5.70 5.80
N PHE A 45 -0.87 -6.59 5.36
CA PHE A 45 -0.91 -7.97 5.82
C PHE A 45 0.43 -8.69 5.64
N SER A 46 1.07 -8.54 4.47
CA SER A 46 2.39 -9.09 4.16
C SER A 46 3.45 -8.65 5.17
N VAL A 47 3.54 -7.35 5.44
CA VAL A 47 4.52 -6.78 6.39
C VAL A 47 4.27 -7.31 7.81
N ARG A 48 3.01 -7.32 8.26
CA ARG A 48 2.65 -7.86 9.59
C ARG A 48 3.00 -9.34 9.70
N LEU A 49 2.71 -10.13 8.66
CA LEU A 49 3.01 -11.56 8.63
C LEU A 49 4.53 -11.82 8.62
N TYR A 50 5.29 -11.08 7.82
CA TYR A 50 6.75 -11.15 7.79
C TYR A 50 7.35 -10.95 9.18
N HIS A 51 6.94 -9.89 9.90
CA HIS A 51 7.44 -9.63 11.25
C HIS A 51 7.08 -10.73 12.24
N ARG A 52 5.88 -11.33 12.14
CA ARG A 52 5.51 -12.49 12.95
C ARG A 52 6.38 -13.71 12.65
N LEU A 53 6.63 -14.00 11.38
CA LEU A 53 7.50 -15.10 10.96
C LEU A 53 8.95 -14.87 11.40
N GLN A 54 9.46 -13.65 11.28
CA GLN A 54 10.79 -13.28 11.76
C GLN A 54 10.93 -13.44 13.27
N ALA A 55 9.94 -12.97 14.04
CA ALA A 55 9.94 -13.12 15.49
C ALA A 55 9.91 -14.59 15.94
N ALA A 56 9.27 -15.47 15.15
CA ALA A 56 9.17 -16.90 15.43
C ALA A 56 10.39 -17.71 14.95
N GLY A 57 10.97 -17.37 13.79
CA GLY A 57 12.00 -18.14 13.09
C GLY A 57 13.43 -17.63 13.27
N GLY A 58 13.65 -16.52 13.98
CA GLY A 58 15.00 -15.99 14.22
C GLY A 58 15.68 -15.49 12.94
N GLN A 59 16.78 -16.14 12.54
CA GLN A 59 17.65 -15.74 11.42
C GLN A 59 17.54 -16.66 10.20
N GLU A 60 16.47 -17.46 10.11
CA GLU A 60 16.22 -18.35 8.99
C GLU A 60 15.67 -17.58 7.77
N ASN A 61 15.82 -18.17 6.58
CA ASN A 61 15.24 -17.62 5.36
C ASN A 61 13.70 -17.63 5.45
N ILE A 62 13.07 -16.51 5.12
CA ILE A 62 11.61 -16.38 5.09
C ILE A 62 11.16 -16.32 3.63
N ILE A 63 10.36 -17.30 3.20
CA ILE A 63 9.74 -17.34 1.87
C ILE A 63 8.26 -17.64 2.06
N PHE A 64 7.40 -16.73 1.61
CA PHE A 64 5.95 -16.92 1.60
C PHE A 64 5.31 -16.07 0.49
N SER A 65 4.08 -16.42 0.11
CA SER A 65 3.26 -15.61 -0.80
C SER A 65 2.12 -14.96 -0.02
N PRO A 66 2.15 -13.63 0.22
CA PRO A 66 1.09 -12.93 0.94
C PRO A 66 -0.27 -13.13 0.28
N LEU A 67 -0.32 -13.00 -1.05
CA LEU A 67 -1.54 -13.19 -1.83
C LEU A 67 -2.12 -14.60 -1.65
N SER A 68 -1.29 -15.64 -1.70
CA SER A 68 -1.75 -17.02 -1.52
C SER A 68 -2.39 -17.24 -0.15
N VAL A 69 -1.81 -16.65 0.91
CA VAL A 69 -2.34 -16.75 2.26
C VAL A 69 -3.66 -15.97 2.39
N SER A 70 -3.73 -14.75 1.83
CA SER A 70 -4.96 -13.96 1.82
C SER A 70 -6.10 -14.66 1.07
N VAL A 71 -5.83 -15.26 -0.10
CA VAL A 71 -6.82 -16.03 -0.87
C VAL A 71 -7.31 -17.23 -0.06
N ALA A 72 -6.41 -17.99 0.57
CA ALA A 72 -6.78 -19.13 1.40
C ALA A 72 -7.66 -18.72 2.59
N LEU A 73 -7.29 -17.66 3.31
CA LEU A 73 -8.06 -17.14 4.43
C LEU A 73 -9.41 -16.56 3.99
N GLY A 74 -9.46 -15.89 2.83
CA GLY A 74 -10.71 -15.50 2.19
C GLY A 74 -11.61 -16.72 1.95
N MET A 75 -11.11 -17.80 1.34
CA MET A 75 -11.92 -19.00 1.16
C MET A 75 -12.44 -19.60 2.48
N VAL A 76 -11.64 -19.56 3.55
CA VAL A 76 -12.06 -20.01 4.90
C VAL A 76 -13.14 -19.10 5.49
N GLU A 77 -13.05 -17.80 5.25
CA GLU A 77 -14.02 -16.80 5.70
C GLU A 77 -15.45 -17.14 5.24
N LEU A 78 -15.63 -17.67 4.02
CA LEU A 78 -16.95 -18.07 3.48
C LEU A 78 -17.67 -19.11 4.35
N GLY A 79 -16.90 -19.94 5.07
CA GLY A 79 -17.43 -20.95 5.98
C GLY A 79 -17.53 -20.51 7.44
N ALA A 80 -16.89 -19.39 7.80
CA ALA A 80 -16.79 -18.91 9.17
C ALA A 80 -18.03 -18.13 9.61
N ARG A 81 -18.31 -18.13 10.92
CA ARG A 81 -19.43 -17.39 11.52
C ARG A 81 -19.05 -16.87 12.90
N GLY A 82 -19.77 -15.84 13.37
CA GLY A 82 -19.60 -15.30 14.72
C GLY A 82 -18.17 -14.79 14.96
N ALA A 83 -17.60 -15.12 16.12
CA ALA A 83 -16.26 -14.68 16.51
C ALA A 83 -15.17 -15.12 15.52
N SER A 84 -15.24 -16.34 14.98
CA SER A 84 -14.23 -16.83 14.03
C SER A 84 -14.22 -16.05 12.72
N LEU A 85 -15.38 -15.57 12.25
CA LEU A 85 -15.46 -14.70 11.07
C LEU A 85 -14.74 -13.37 11.33
N GLU A 86 -14.98 -12.77 12.50
CA GLU A 86 -14.38 -11.49 12.88
C GLU A 86 -12.84 -11.60 12.99
N GLU A 87 -12.35 -12.66 13.65
CA GLU A 87 -10.91 -12.91 13.78
C GLU A 87 -10.21 -13.06 12.43
N ILE A 88 -10.85 -13.74 11.46
CA ILE A 88 -10.30 -13.88 10.11
C ILE A 88 -10.23 -12.52 9.42
N ARG A 89 -11.31 -11.73 9.46
CA ARG A 89 -11.35 -10.40 8.83
C ARG A 89 -10.30 -9.46 9.44
N GLU A 90 -10.12 -9.48 10.76
CA GLU A 90 -9.10 -8.69 11.44
C GLU A 90 -7.68 -9.13 11.05
N ALA A 91 -7.42 -10.44 11.04
CA ALA A 91 -6.10 -10.99 10.73
C ALA A 91 -5.62 -10.62 9.33
N VAL A 92 -6.51 -10.65 8.33
CA VAL A 92 -6.16 -10.33 6.93
C VAL A 92 -6.20 -8.82 6.66
N GLY A 93 -6.79 -8.02 7.55
CA GLY A 93 -6.94 -6.57 7.36
C GLY A 93 -8.19 -6.18 6.54
N PHE A 94 -9.18 -7.08 6.47
CA PHE A 94 -10.48 -6.84 5.84
C PHE A 94 -11.51 -6.23 6.78
N SER A 95 -11.15 -5.93 8.04
CA SER A 95 -12.02 -5.30 9.03
C SER A 95 -12.61 -3.97 8.55
N HIS A 96 -11.91 -3.25 7.67
CA HIS A 96 -12.37 -1.99 7.07
C HIS A 96 -13.15 -2.17 5.76
N LEU A 97 -13.14 -3.38 5.18
CA LEU A 97 -13.87 -3.68 3.95
C LEU A 97 -15.31 -4.07 4.28
N LEU A 98 -16.24 -3.65 3.42
CA LEU A 98 -17.64 -4.09 3.52
C LEU A 98 -17.72 -5.60 3.26
N PRO A 99 -18.51 -6.36 4.04
CA PRO A 99 -18.72 -7.79 3.78
C PRO A 99 -19.13 -8.05 2.34
N GLY A 100 -18.40 -8.94 1.66
CA GLY A 100 -18.55 -9.30 0.25
C GLY A 100 -17.60 -8.59 -0.71
N VAL A 101 -16.98 -7.46 -0.32
CA VAL A 101 -16.03 -6.72 -1.18
C VAL A 101 -14.66 -7.40 -1.19
N GLU A 102 -14.26 -8.03 -0.08
CA GLU A 102 -12.99 -8.76 0.05
C GLU A 102 -12.78 -9.82 -1.03
N PHE A 103 -13.82 -10.60 -1.38
CA PHE A 103 -13.73 -11.62 -2.43
C PHE A 103 -13.61 -11.03 -3.82
N SER A 104 -14.25 -9.88 -4.05
CA SER A 104 -14.18 -9.19 -5.34
C SER A 104 -12.77 -8.64 -5.57
N LEU A 105 -12.12 -8.14 -4.51
CA LEU A 105 -10.73 -7.71 -4.53
C LEU A 105 -9.81 -8.89 -4.88
N LEU A 106 -9.94 -10.01 -4.16
CA LEU A 106 -9.11 -11.20 -4.40
C LEU A 106 -9.32 -11.79 -5.80
N GLN A 107 -10.56 -11.80 -6.31
CA GLN A 107 -10.86 -12.23 -7.67
C GLN A 107 -10.24 -11.31 -8.71
N ASN A 108 -10.37 -9.98 -8.55
CA ASN A 108 -9.79 -9.01 -9.48
C ASN A 108 -8.27 -9.14 -9.57
N LEU A 109 -7.59 -9.34 -8.43
CA LEU A 109 -6.14 -9.59 -8.42
C LEU A 109 -5.77 -10.91 -9.09
N THR A 110 -6.57 -11.95 -8.88
CA THR A 110 -6.36 -13.26 -9.51
C THR A 110 -6.53 -13.16 -11.04
N GLU A 111 -7.54 -12.42 -11.50
CA GLU A 111 -7.77 -12.16 -12.92
C GLU A 111 -6.62 -11.33 -13.54
N ALA A 112 -6.18 -10.27 -12.86
CA ALA A 112 -5.06 -9.43 -13.33
C ALA A 112 -3.75 -10.21 -13.48
N LEU A 113 -3.57 -11.26 -12.68
CA LEU A 113 -2.40 -12.14 -12.72
C LEU A 113 -2.51 -13.29 -13.72
N SER A 114 -3.69 -13.50 -14.32
CA SER A 114 -3.94 -14.64 -15.20
C SER A 114 -3.74 -14.31 -16.70
N ASP A 115 -2.91 -13.32 -17.01
CA ASP A 115 -2.63 -12.85 -18.37
C ASP A 115 -1.98 -13.93 -19.25
N ASP A 116 -2.59 -14.21 -20.40
CA ASP A 116 -2.25 -15.35 -21.28
C ASP A 116 -1.02 -15.07 -22.18
N ASP A 117 -0.68 -13.78 -22.36
CA ASP A 117 0.48 -13.35 -23.15
C ASP A 117 1.80 -13.35 -22.34
N ALA A 118 1.74 -13.72 -21.06
CA ALA A 118 2.90 -13.66 -20.19
C ALA A 118 3.77 -14.92 -20.22
N HIS A 119 5.09 -14.74 -20.26
CA HIS A 119 6.07 -15.84 -20.17
C HIS A 119 6.30 -16.31 -18.71
N TYR A 120 5.24 -16.45 -17.93
CA TYR A 120 5.28 -17.02 -16.58
C TYR A 120 4.09 -17.96 -16.37
N VAL A 121 4.23 -18.91 -15.45
CA VAL A 121 3.13 -19.79 -15.06
C VAL A 121 2.76 -19.48 -13.62
N ILE A 122 1.56 -18.94 -13.41
CA ILE A 122 0.96 -18.79 -12.08
C ILE A 122 0.00 -19.96 -11.87
N ARG A 123 0.19 -20.70 -10.78
CA ARG A 123 -0.70 -21.78 -10.34
C ARG A 123 -1.12 -21.49 -8.91
N PHE A 124 -2.42 -21.31 -8.71
CA PHE A 124 -2.99 -21.34 -7.37
C PHE A 124 -2.97 -22.79 -6.87
N ALA A 125 -2.51 -22.98 -5.62
CA ALA A 125 -2.34 -24.29 -4.98
C ALA A 125 -3.66 -24.84 -4.44
#